data_AF-A0A926UUJ6-F1
#
_entry.id   AF-A0A926UUJ6-F1
#
_cell.length_a   1.000
_cell.length_b   1.000
_cell.length_c   1.000
_cell.angle_alpha   90.00
_cell.angle_beta   90.00
_cell.angle_gamma   90.00
#
_symmetry.space_group_name_H-M   'P 1'
#
loop_
_entity.id
_entity.type
_entity.pdbx_description
1 polymer ?
#
loop_
_entity_poly.entity_id
_entity_poly.type
_entity_poly.pdbx_seq_one_letter_code
_entity_poly.pdbx_strand_id
1 'polypeptide(L)'
;MFEIEETNYQEMIIHDEGKVTVILPQEAHQWARIFAAKQDDVESGRRVYLNTLAVFAVSFFLERHRIETDLEASDCWYPNPMTPFDVADLYLPDLGQIECRPVLPDQRHIEIPEDARNGRLAYVAVQFSEVLDRVVLLGVICGESRSSIYIREFSPSKPENAIANLPIFLNKVKELAAHRQEDDVLSKVEADLELSSPMELVARLQRILMLESEPSLQRSAIERTLKELARQESTIREFAESHREFAVLSDEETEDLTDEQVESTFRQMAADLWRYLQG
;
A
#
# COMPACT_ATOMS: atom_id res chain seq x y z
N MET A 1 -22.38 9.20 2.79
CA MET A 1 -22.29 9.43 4.25
C MET A 1 -23.02 8.33 5.03
N PHE A 2 -22.27 7.51 5.78
CA PHE A 2 -22.85 6.63 6.81
C PHE A 2 -23.34 7.51 7.96
N GLU A 3 -24.53 8.10 7.85
CA GLU A 3 -25.18 8.75 8.99
C GLU A 3 -25.72 7.65 9.91
N ILE A 4 -24.87 7.18 10.82
CA ILE A 4 -25.26 6.24 11.87
C ILE A 4 -25.11 7.00 13.21
N GLU A 5 -26.11 6.90 14.06
CA GLU A 5 -26.12 7.56 15.38
C GLU A 5 -24.87 7.15 16.19
N GLU A 6 -24.11 8.14 16.70
CA GLU A 6 -22.83 7.97 17.42
C GLU A 6 -22.87 6.97 18.60
N THR A 7 -24.07 6.67 19.11
CA THR A 7 -24.32 5.84 20.28
C THR A 7 -24.14 4.33 20.09
N ASN A 8 -23.99 3.81 18.87
CA ASN A 8 -23.78 2.36 18.61
C ASN A 8 -22.32 1.97 18.29
N TYR A 9 -21.39 2.93 18.25
CA TYR A 9 -20.03 2.74 17.73
C TYR A 9 -19.00 2.15 18.72
N GLN A 10 -19.25 2.18 20.02
CA GLN A 10 -18.22 1.84 21.02
C GLN A 10 -17.99 0.34 21.23
N GLU A 11 -18.90 -0.55 20.79
CA GLU A 11 -18.84 -1.99 21.08
C GLU A 11 -18.46 -2.86 19.86
N MET A 12 -18.11 -2.26 18.72
CA MET A 12 -17.95 -2.99 17.45
C MET A 12 -16.52 -3.44 17.12
N ILE A 13 -15.53 -3.12 17.96
CA ILE A 13 -14.16 -3.64 17.85
C ILE A 13 -13.83 -4.48 19.09
N ILE A 14 -13.43 -5.74 18.85
CA ILE A 14 -12.89 -6.62 19.89
C ILE A 14 -11.42 -6.86 19.59
N HIS A 15 -10.56 -6.50 20.54
CA HIS A 15 -9.13 -6.80 20.49
C HIS A 15 -8.86 -8.12 21.20
N ASP A 16 -8.26 -9.07 20.49
CA ASP A 16 -7.82 -10.34 21.05
C ASP A 16 -6.49 -10.76 20.40
N GLU A 17 -5.46 -11.03 21.22
CA GLU A 17 -4.15 -11.53 20.77
C GLU A 17 -3.56 -10.85 19.51
N GLY A 18 -3.65 -9.51 19.43
CA GLY A 18 -3.10 -8.74 18.30
C GLY A 18 -3.96 -8.74 17.02
N LYS A 19 -5.15 -9.35 17.08
CA LYS A 19 -6.17 -9.32 16.03
C LYS A 19 -7.27 -8.32 16.41
N VAL A 20 -7.93 -7.79 15.38
CA VAL A 20 -9.03 -6.84 15.51
C VAL A 20 -10.25 -7.45 14.85
N THR A 21 -11.29 -7.71 15.65
CA THR A 21 -12.59 -8.15 15.12
C THR A 21 -13.47 -6.94 14.90
N VAL A 22 -14.06 -6.81 13.71
CA VAL A 22 -15.02 -5.75 13.37
C VAL A 22 -16.39 -6.39 13.11
N ILE A 23 -17.41 -5.93 13.82
CA ILE A 23 -18.80 -6.35 13.56
C ILE A 23 -19.31 -5.65 12.29
N LEU A 24 -19.95 -6.40 11.39
CA LEU A 24 -20.51 -5.86 10.16
C LEU A 24 -21.97 -5.46 10.39
N PRO A 25 -22.30 -4.16 10.34
CA PRO A 25 -23.66 -3.70 10.56
C PRO A 25 -24.54 -3.95 9.34
N GLN A 26 -25.85 -3.88 9.53
CA GLN A 26 -26.82 -4.13 8.46
C GLN A 26 -26.64 -3.16 7.29
N GLU A 27 -26.27 -1.92 7.56
CA GLU A 27 -26.00 -0.85 6.58
C GLU A 27 -24.86 -1.23 5.64
N ALA A 28 -23.76 -1.80 6.17
CA ALA A 28 -22.65 -2.27 5.35
C ALA A 28 -23.11 -3.39 4.39
N HIS A 29 -23.94 -4.31 4.89
CA HIS A 29 -24.56 -5.33 4.05
C HIS A 29 -25.52 -4.78 3.00
N GLN A 30 -26.25 -3.71 3.30
CA GLN A 30 -27.15 -3.07 2.32
C GLN A 30 -26.34 -2.51 1.15
N TRP A 31 -25.28 -1.75 1.40
CA TRP A 31 -24.40 -1.24 0.35
C TRP A 31 -23.76 -2.36 -0.47
N ALA A 32 -23.20 -3.37 0.21
CA ALA A 32 -22.62 -4.53 -0.46
C ALA A 32 -23.63 -5.25 -1.39
N ARG A 33 -24.91 -5.37 -0.98
CA ARG A 33 -25.97 -5.94 -1.84
C ARG A 33 -26.28 -5.05 -3.04
N ILE A 34 -26.37 -3.73 -2.84
CA ILE A 34 -26.64 -2.77 -3.93
C ILE A 34 -25.53 -2.86 -4.98
N PHE A 35 -24.27 -2.94 -4.54
CA PHE A 35 -23.11 -3.02 -5.43
C PHE A 35 -22.99 -4.38 -6.12
N ALA A 36 -23.21 -5.47 -5.39
CA ALA A 36 -23.24 -6.82 -5.96
C ALA A 36 -24.34 -7.00 -7.01
N ALA A 37 -25.52 -6.39 -6.81
CA ALA A 37 -26.64 -6.47 -7.74
C ALA A 37 -26.40 -5.74 -9.07
N LYS A 38 -25.36 -4.92 -9.16
CA LYS A 38 -24.94 -4.28 -10.43
C LYS A 38 -24.13 -5.23 -11.32
N GLN A 39 -23.73 -6.40 -10.84
CA GLN A 39 -22.90 -7.34 -11.60
C GLN A 39 -23.76 -8.29 -12.44
N ASP A 40 -23.25 -8.68 -13.61
CA ASP A 40 -23.98 -9.53 -14.56
C ASP A 40 -24.03 -11.01 -14.15
N ASP A 41 -23.12 -11.44 -13.28
CA ASP A 41 -22.99 -12.82 -12.83
C ASP A 41 -22.84 -12.95 -11.30
N VAL A 42 -23.18 -14.13 -10.79
CA VAL A 42 -23.22 -14.43 -9.35
C VAL A 42 -21.83 -14.40 -8.71
N GLU A 43 -20.79 -14.81 -9.44
CA GLU A 43 -19.43 -14.89 -8.93
C GLU A 43 -18.85 -13.47 -8.76
N SER A 44 -19.01 -12.63 -9.77
CA SER A 44 -18.64 -11.21 -9.71
C SER A 44 -19.45 -10.48 -8.64
N GLY A 45 -20.76 -10.71 -8.55
CA GLY A 45 -21.61 -10.17 -7.48
C GLY A 45 -21.12 -10.56 -6.08
N ARG A 46 -20.77 -11.83 -5.87
CA ARG A 46 -20.21 -12.31 -4.60
C ARG A 46 -18.89 -11.63 -4.26
N ARG A 47 -18.00 -11.45 -5.23
CA ARG A 47 -16.71 -10.79 -5.05
C ARG A 47 -16.88 -9.33 -4.66
N VAL A 48 -17.70 -8.58 -5.41
CA VAL A 48 -18.03 -7.18 -5.07
C VAL A 48 -18.62 -7.08 -3.66
N TYR A 49 -19.55 -7.98 -3.31
CA TYR A 49 -20.14 -8.01 -1.97
C TYR A 49 -19.07 -8.15 -0.86
N LEU A 50 -18.13 -9.09 -1.01
CA LEU A 50 -17.07 -9.33 -0.02
C LEU A 50 -16.06 -8.18 0.01
N ASN A 51 -15.67 -7.65 -1.15
CA ASN A 51 -14.75 -6.51 -1.26
C ASN A 51 -15.35 -5.28 -0.55
N THR A 52 -16.62 -4.95 -0.79
CA THR A 52 -17.28 -3.82 -0.13
C THR A 52 -17.30 -3.97 1.39
N LEU A 53 -17.60 -5.17 1.91
CA LEU A 53 -17.59 -5.42 3.36
C LEU A 53 -16.17 -5.35 3.95
N ALA A 54 -15.16 -5.82 3.22
CA ALA A 54 -13.77 -5.76 3.65
C ALA A 54 -13.28 -4.30 3.74
N VAL A 55 -13.57 -3.51 2.70
CA VAL A 55 -13.26 -2.07 2.67
C VAL A 55 -13.96 -1.33 3.81
N PHE A 56 -15.25 -1.60 4.03
CA PHE A 56 -15.99 -1.02 5.16
C PHE A 56 -15.31 -1.30 6.50
N ALA A 57 -14.93 -2.56 6.76
CA ALA A 57 -14.32 -2.94 8.03
C ALA A 57 -12.97 -2.26 8.27
N VAL A 58 -12.16 -2.10 7.22
CA VAL A 58 -10.86 -1.41 7.31
C VAL A 58 -11.05 0.10 7.47
N SER A 59 -11.99 0.71 6.74
CA SER A 59 -12.36 2.13 6.92
C SER A 59 -12.77 2.40 8.35
N PHE A 60 -13.70 1.57 8.88
CA PHE A 60 -14.13 1.66 10.27
C PHE A 60 -12.96 1.56 11.24
N PHE A 61 -12.08 0.58 11.06
CA PHE A 61 -10.89 0.44 11.91
C PHE A 61 -10.00 1.70 11.86
N LEU A 62 -9.68 2.21 10.67
CA LEU A 62 -8.81 3.38 10.50
C LEU A 62 -9.41 4.66 11.09
N GLU A 63 -10.72 4.89 10.90
CA GLU A 63 -11.43 6.03 11.49
C GLU A 63 -11.37 6.01 13.02
N ARG A 64 -11.48 4.82 13.65
CA ARG A 64 -11.29 4.67 15.10
C ARG A 64 -9.87 4.97 15.56
N HIS A 65 -8.91 4.83 14.66
CA HIS A 65 -7.52 5.24 14.85
C HIS A 65 -7.21 6.66 14.37
N ARG A 66 -8.24 7.48 14.08
CA ARG A 66 -8.14 8.88 13.63
C ARG A 66 -7.36 9.05 12.32
N ILE A 67 -7.40 8.02 11.47
CA ILE A 67 -6.94 8.09 10.09
C ILE A 67 -8.18 8.37 9.23
N GLU A 68 -8.11 9.44 8.45
CA GLU A 68 -9.18 9.82 7.53
C GLU A 68 -9.22 8.89 6.32
N THR A 69 -10.43 8.54 5.90
CA THR A 69 -10.73 7.60 4.81
C THR A 69 -11.88 8.16 3.98
N ASP A 70 -11.84 7.95 2.66
CA ASP A 70 -12.93 8.37 1.78
C ASP A 70 -13.39 7.20 0.92
N LEU A 71 -14.52 6.62 1.33
CA LEU A 71 -15.15 5.52 0.61
C LEU A 71 -15.68 5.99 -0.74
N GLU A 72 -16.18 7.22 -0.87
CA GLU A 72 -16.78 7.72 -2.10
C GLU A 72 -15.74 8.12 -3.15
N ALA A 73 -14.49 8.35 -2.75
CA ALA A 73 -13.34 8.51 -3.65
C ALA A 73 -12.65 7.18 -3.99
N SER A 74 -12.99 6.08 -3.31
CA SER A 74 -12.43 4.75 -3.60
C SER A 74 -13.04 4.17 -4.87
N ASP A 75 -12.22 3.52 -5.71
CA ASP A 75 -12.69 2.92 -6.96
C ASP A 75 -13.77 1.87 -6.67
N CYS A 76 -13.62 1.11 -5.57
CA CYS A 76 -14.55 0.07 -5.13
C CYS A 76 -16.00 0.56 -4.95
N TRP A 77 -16.22 1.87 -4.78
CA TRP A 77 -17.53 2.48 -4.61
C TRP A 77 -18.31 2.67 -5.92
N TYR A 78 -17.63 2.52 -7.06
CA TYR A 78 -18.22 2.61 -8.41
C TYR A 78 -18.08 1.30 -9.20
N PRO A 79 -18.70 0.20 -8.73
CA PRO A 79 -18.63 -1.07 -9.42
C PRO A 79 -19.25 -0.98 -10.82
N ASN A 80 -18.42 -1.20 -11.83
CA ASN A 80 -18.79 -1.17 -13.24
C ASN A 80 -19.15 -2.60 -13.71
N PRO A 81 -20.36 -2.85 -14.25
CA PRO A 81 -20.72 -4.16 -14.79
C PRO A 81 -19.85 -4.64 -15.97
N MET A 82 -19.25 -3.71 -16.72
CA MET A 82 -18.53 -4.03 -17.97
C MET A 82 -17.12 -4.60 -17.74
N THR A 83 -16.63 -4.61 -16.49
CA THR A 83 -15.31 -5.14 -16.14
C THR A 83 -15.42 -6.11 -14.97
N PRO A 84 -14.67 -7.23 -14.94
CA PRO A 84 -14.61 -8.08 -13.76
C PRO A 84 -14.07 -7.26 -12.59
N PHE A 85 -14.97 -6.87 -11.68
CA PHE A 85 -14.70 -5.86 -10.67
C PHE A 85 -14.14 -6.49 -9.39
N ASP A 86 -12.85 -6.84 -9.42
CA ASP A 86 -12.08 -7.28 -8.23
C ASP A 86 -11.32 -6.13 -7.58
N VAL A 87 -12.05 -5.07 -7.23
CA VAL A 87 -11.46 -3.87 -6.63
C VAL A 87 -11.87 -3.81 -5.17
N ALA A 88 -10.89 -3.74 -4.28
CA ALA A 88 -11.11 -3.57 -2.83
C ALA A 88 -10.21 -2.47 -2.27
N ASP A 89 -10.02 -1.39 -3.04
CA ASP A 89 -9.23 -0.26 -2.61
C ASP A 89 -9.96 0.56 -1.54
N LEU A 90 -9.19 1.22 -0.69
CA LEU A 90 -9.65 2.26 0.21
C LEU A 90 -8.76 3.47 0.02
N TYR A 91 -9.37 4.57 -0.41
CA TYR A 91 -8.71 5.86 -0.58
C TYR A 91 -8.52 6.55 0.77
N LEU A 92 -7.31 7.07 0.96
CA LEU A 92 -6.83 7.81 2.10
C LEU A 92 -6.44 9.21 1.59
N PRO A 93 -7.21 10.26 1.94
CA PRO A 93 -6.89 11.63 1.54
C PRO A 93 -5.44 11.99 1.81
N ASP A 94 -4.81 12.65 0.82
CA ASP A 94 -3.40 13.09 0.81
C ASP A 94 -2.34 11.97 0.85
N LEU A 95 -2.72 10.70 0.99
CA LEU A 95 -1.79 9.57 1.08
C LEU A 95 -1.88 8.60 -0.10
N GLY A 96 -3.07 8.43 -0.70
CA GLY A 96 -3.28 7.49 -1.80
C GLY A 96 -4.20 6.34 -1.39
N GLN A 97 -3.89 5.10 -1.79
CA GLN A 97 -4.80 3.96 -1.62
C GLN A 97 -4.14 2.79 -0.87
N ILE A 98 -4.93 2.07 -0.07
CA ILE A 98 -4.59 0.72 0.42
C ILE A 98 -5.56 -0.29 -0.18
N GLU A 99 -5.25 -1.57 -0.06
CA GLU A 99 -6.07 -2.65 -0.61
C GLU A 99 -6.58 -3.59 0.50
N CYS A 100 -7.90 -3.75 0.59
CA CYS A 100 -8.61 -4.46 1.66
C CYS A 100 -9.08 -5.84 1.17
N ARG A 101 -8.19 -6.82 1.17
CA ARG A 101 -8.45 -8.10 0.50
C ARG A 101 -9.28 -9.05 1.39
N PRO A 102 -10.45 -9.53 0.93
CA PRO A 102 -11.26 -10.50 1.68
C PRO A 102 -10.58 -11.87 1.73
N VAL A 103 -10.75 -12.56 2.86
CA VAL A 103 -10.21 -13.89 3.12
C VAL A 103 -11.33 -14.78 3.66
N LEU A 104 -11.55 -15.92 3.02
CA LEU A 104 -12.49 -16.93 3.51
C LEU A 104 -11.80 -17.87 4.53
N PRO A 105 -12.53 -18.54 5.45
CA PRO A 105 -11.96 -19.35 6.53
C PRO A 105 -10.88 -20.37 6.10
N ASP A 106 -11.02 -21.00 4.93
CA ASP A 106 -10.10 -22.03 4.42
C ASP A 106 -9.06 -21.52 3.41
N GLN A 107 -9.07 -20.21 3.13
CA GLN A 107 -8.19 -19.62 2.14
C GLN A 107 -6.75 -19.53 2.67
N ARG A 108 -5.78 -19.97 1.85
CA ARG A 108 -4.35 -20.02 2.25
C ARG A 108 -3.50 -18.87 1.70
N HIS A 109 -3.95 -18.25 0.64
CA HIS A 109 -3.28 -17.12 -0.01
C HIS A 109 -4.30 -16.19 -0.63
N ILE A 110 -3.88 -14.95 -0.85
CA ILE A 110 -4.65 -13.89 -1.51
C ILE A 110 -3.94 -13.61 -2.83
N GLU A 111 -4.69 -13.67 -3.92
CA GLU A 111 -4.22 -13.17 -5.22
C GLU A 111 -4.47 -11.66 -5.31
N ILE A 112 -3.46 -10.95 -5.81
CA ILE A 112 -3.50 -9.50 -6.02
C ILE A 112 -3.72 -9.22 -7.52
N PRO A 113 -4.86 -8.61 -7.87
CA PRO A 113 -5.15 -8.13 -9.22
C PRO A 113 -4.03 -7.24 -9.74
N GLU A 114 -3.73 -7.30 -11.04
CA GLU A 114 -2.58 -6.61 -11.65
C GLU A 114 -2.60 -5.09 -11.41
N ASP A 115 -3.77 -4.49 -11.51
CA ASP A 115 -4.08 -3.09 -11.22
C ASP A 115 -3.90 -2.71 -9.72
N ALA A 116 -4.02 -3.68 -8.81
CA ALA A 116 -3.79 -3.49 -7.38
C ALA A 116 -2.34 -3.81 -6.93
N ARG A 117 -1.43 -4.21 -7.84
CA ARG A 117 -0.05 -4.57 -7.46
C ARG A 117 0.84 -3.36 -7.20
N ASN A 118 0.53 -2.22 -7.80
CA ASN A 118 1.38 -1.03 -7.76
C ASN A 118 0.61 0.15 -7.17
N GLY A 119 1.32 1.12 -6.60
CA GLY A 119 0.70 2.34 -6.05
C GLY A 119 -0.19 2.14 -4.81
N ARG A 120 -0.22 0.93 -4.22
CA ARG A 120 -0.88 0.65 -2.94
C ARG A 120 0.11 0.83 -1.79
N LEU A 121 -0.27 1.58 -0.76
CA LEU A 121 0.57 1.79 0.42
C LEU A 121 0.66 0.53 1.28
N ALA A 122 -0.40 -0.28 1.29
CA ALA A 122 -0.50 -1.50 2.07
C ALA A 122 -1.59 -2.45 1.55
N TYR A 123 -1.43 -3.74 1.88
CA TYR A 123 -2.44 -4.78 1.75
C TYR A 123 -2.92 -5.24 3.12
N VAL A 124 -4.23 -5.24 3.33
CA VAL A 124 -4.87 -5.69 4.57
C VAL A 124 -5.65 -6.97 4.31
N ALA A 125 -5.40 -8.01 5.12
CA ALA A 125 -6.12 -9.27 5.02
C ALA A 125 -7.34 -9.27 5.96
N VAL A 126 -8.54 -9.41 5.39
CA VAL A 126 -9.81 -9.31 6.11
C VAL A 126 -10.53 -10.66 6.11
N GLN A 127 -10.42 -11.42 7.20
CA GLN A 127 -11.02 -12.75 7.29
C GLN A 127 -12.48 -12.70 7.72
N PHE A 128 -13.36 -13.29 6.91
CA PHE A 128 -14.78 -13.36 7.21
C PHE A 128 -15.13 -14.54 8.11
N SER A 129 -16.09 -14.31 9.02
CA SER A 129 -16.83 -15.37 9.67
C SER A 129 -17.71 -16.15 8.67
N GLU A 130 -18.09 -17.38 9.00
CA GLU A 130 -18.91 -18.23 8.11
C GLU A 130 -20.28 -17.61 7.75
N VAL A 131 -20.88 -16.87 8.69
CA VAL A 131 -22.19 -16.22 8.54
C VAL A 131 -22.09 -14.76 8.08
N LEU A 132 -20.87 -14.26 7.84
CA LEU A 132 -20.56 -12.90 7.37
C LEU A 132 -21.06 -11.78 8.29
N ASP A 133 -21.25 -12.00 9.59
CA ASP A 133 -21.71 -10.99 10.56
C ASP A 133 -20.55 -10.20 11.21
N ARG A 134 -19.34 -10.71 11.08
CA ARG A 134 -18.10 -10.08 11.54
C ARG A 134 -16.91 -10.49 10.67
N VAL A 135 -15.87 -9.69 10.74
CA VAL A 135 -14.56 -9.97 10.17
C VAL A 135 -13.45 -9.86 11.21
N VAL A 136 -12.35 -10.54 10.96
CA VAL A 136 -11.10 -10.40 11.70
C VAL A 136 -10.04 -9.81 10.76
N LEU A 137 -9.49 -8.65 11.12
CA LEU A 137 -8.34 -8.07 10.44
C LEU A 137 -7.10 -8.86 10.86
N LEU A 138 -6.62 -9.72 9.97
CA LEU A 138 -5.53 -10.65 10.29
C LEU A 138 -4.19 -9.92 10.43
N GLY A 139 -3.97 -8.89 9.62
CA GLY A 139 -2.73 -8.13 9.60
C GLY A 139 -2.61 -7.26 8.36
N VAL A 140 -1.42 -6.70 8.18
CA VAL A 140 -1.05 -5.78 7.11
C VAL A 140 0.32 -6.13 6.51
N ILE A 141 0.50 -5.90 5.21
CA ILE A 141 1.81 -5.82 4.55
C ILE A 141 1.92 -4.44 3.91
N CYS A 142 2.90 -3.65 4.34
CA CYS A 142 3.09 -2.26 3.91
C CYS A 142 4.20 -2.14 2.86
N GLY A 143 4.08 -1.16 1.96
CA GLY A 143 5.20 -0.64 1.15
C GLY A 143 5.88 -1.68 0.23
N GLU A 144 5.12 -2.65 -0.28
CA GLU A 144 5.64 -3.67 -1.19
C GLU A 144 4.64 -3.93 -2.32
N SER A 145 5.13 -4.28 -3.50
CA SER A 145 4.30 -4.83 -4.57
C SER A 145 4.27 -6.36 -4.47
N ARG A 146 3.09 -6.97 -4.58
CA ARG A 146 2.92 -8.43 -4.48
C ARG A 146 1.92 -8.91 -5.52
N SER A 147 2.19 -10.05 -6.15
CA SER A 147 1.22 -10.74 -7.00
C SER A 147 0.33 -11.69 -6.20
N SER A 148 0.88 -12.28 -5.13
CA SER A 148 0.18 -13.18 -4.22
C SER A 148 0.80 -13.10 -2.83
N ILE A 149 -0.01 -13.28 -1.78
CA ILE A 149 0.42 -13.19 -0.38
C ILE A 149 -0.14 -14.39 0.38
N TYR A 150 0.70 -15.13 1.11
CA TYR A 150 0.21 -16.22 1.95
C TYR A 150 -0.40 -15.68 3.23
N ILE A 151 -1.54 -16.24 3.67
CA ILE A 151 -2.24 -15.79 4.88
C ILE A 151 -1.37 -15.90 6.13
N ARG A 152 -0.49 -16.91 6.20
CA ARG A 152 0.50 -17.07 7.29
C ARG A 152 1.46 -15.89 7.43
N GLU A 153 1.58 -15.03 6.44
CA GLU A 153 2.41 -13.83 6.52
C GLU A 153 1.77 -12.74 7.39
N PHE A 154 0.46 -12.79 7.60
CA PHE A 154 -0.27 -11.96 8.55
C PHE A 154 -0.36 -12.61 9.95
N SER A 155 0.38 -13.69 10.19
CA SER A 155 0.37 -14.41 11.46
C SER A 155 0.93 -13.55 12.61
N PRO A 156 0.45 -13.72 13.85
CA PRO A 156 1.02 -13.09 15.05
C PRO A 156 2.53 -13.29 15.24
N SER A 157 3.11 -14.32 14.62
CA SER A 157 4.56 -14.58 14.62
C SER A 157 5.38 -13.54 13.84
N LYS A 158 4.74 -12.70 13.02
CA LYS A 158 5.34 -11.57 12.31
C LYS A 158 4.78 -10.27 12.92
N PRO A 159 5.27 -9.83 14.09
CA PRO A 159 4.72 -8.68 14.79
C PRO A 159 4.76 -7.40 13.95
N GLU A 160 5.69 -7.29 13.01
CA GLU A 160 5.75 -6.20 12.03
C GLU A 160 4.51 -6.10 11.13
N ASN A 161 3.82 -7.23 10.89
CA ASN A 161 2.63 -7.31 10.06
C ASN A 161 1.34 -7.27 10.90
N ALA A 162 1.41 -7.00 12.20
CA ALA A 162 0.23 -6.85 13.04
C ALA A 162 -0.62 -5.67 12.57
N ILE A 163 -1.96 -5.82 12.58
CA ILE A 163 -2.87 -4.77 12.09
C ILE A 163 -2.73 -3.44 12.86
N ALA A 164 -2.34 -3.50 14.13
CA ALA A 164 -2.06 -2.32 14.95
C ALA A 164 -0.93 -1.42 14.39
N ASN A 165 -0.06 -1.97 13.53
CA ASN A 165 1.00 -1.19 12.89
C ASN A 165 0.50 -0.39 11.70
N LEU A 166 -0.66 -0.70 11.11
CA LEU A 166 -1.15 0.02 9.93
C LEU A 166 -1.35 1.53 10.23
N PRO A 167 -2.08 1.95 11.28
CA PRO A 167 -2.21 3.38 11.59
C PRO A 167 -0.88 4.05 11.93
N ILE A 168 0.05 3.32 12.57
CA ILE A 168 1.39 3.83 12.91
C ILE A 168 2.17 4.10 11.62
N PHE A 169 2.16 3.13 10.70
CA PHE A 169 2.80 3.22 9.40
C PHE A 169 2.24 4.40 8.59
N LEU A 170 0.91 4.50 8.47
CA LEU A 170 0.27 5.57 7.70
C LEU A 170 0.59 6.98 8.25
N ASN A 171 0.60 7.14 9.58
CA ASN A 171 1.01 8.41 10.19
C ASN A 171 2.47 8.74 9.88
N LYS A 172 3.36 7.75 9.90
CA LYS A 172 4.78 7.98 9.56
C LYS A 172 4.98 8.31 8.08
N VAL A 173 4.23 7.67 7.18
CA VAL A 173 4.20 8.05 5.75
C VAL A 173 3.72 9.50 5.61
N LYS A 174 2.65 9.89 6.31
CA LYS A 174 2.13 11.26 6.32
C LYS A 174 3.16 12.26 6.82
N GLU A 175 3.84 11.95 7.93
CA GLU A 175 4.91 12.79 8.48
C GLU A 175 6.04 12.96 7.46
N LEU A 176 6.52 11.88 6.86
CA LEU A 176 7.60 11.95 5.87
C LEU A 176 7.17 12.76 4.63
N ALA A 177 5.96 12.52 4.13
CA ALA A 177 5.39 13.27 3.01
C ALA A 177 5.22 14.77 3.31
N ALA A 178 4.91 15.14 4.56
CA ALA A 178 4.73 16.54 4.94
C ALA A 178 6.03 17.36 4.93
N HIS A 179 7.20 16.73 4.99
CA HIS A 179 8.50 17.40 4.88
C HIS A 179 8.94 17.63 3.43
N ARG A 180 8.16 17.12 2.47
CA ARG A 180 8.51 17.15 1.07
C ARG A 180 8.50 18.56 0.50
N GLN A 181 9.50 18.84 -0.33
CA GLN A 181 9.60 20.08 -1.11
C GLN A 181 9.69 19.75 -2.61
N GLU A 182 9.29 20.71 -3.45
CA GLU A 182 9.19 20.54 -4.91
C GLU A 182 10.52 20.07 -5.55
N ASP A 183 11.67 20.48 -5.00
CA ASP A 183 13.02 20.16 -5.52
C ASP A 183 13.91 19.37 -4.54
N ASP A 184 13.32 18.68 -3.57
CA ASP A 184 14.09 17.86 -2.64
C ASP A 184 14.59 16.53 -3.25
N VAL A 185 15.34 15.77 -2.44
CA VAL A 185 15.93 14.49 -2.87
C VAL A 185 14.84 13.47 -3.22
N LEU A 186 13.70 13.45 -2.51
CA LEU A 186 12.59 12.55 -2.81
C LEU A 186 11.97 12.88 -4.17
N SER A 187 11.61 14.14 -4.39
CA SER A 187 10.97 14.58 -5.64
C SER A 187 11.83 14.32 -6.86
N LYS A 188 13.15 14.50 -6.74
CA LYS A 188 14.10 14.15 -7.81
C LYS A 188 14.08 12.66 -8.12
N VAL A 189 14.33 11.83 -7.10
CA VAL A 189 14.37 10.37 -7.26
C VAL A 189 13.04 9.80 -7.80
N GLU A 190 11.91 10.38 -7.42
CA GLU A 190 10.61 9.93 -7.96
C GLU A 190 10.41 10.30 -9.43
N ALA A 191 10.79 11.52 -9.83
CA ALA A 191 10.73 11.95 -11.22
C ALA A 191 11.65 11.08 -12.10
N ASP A 192 12.84 10.82 -11.59
CA ASP A 192 13.87 10.01 -12.18
C ASP A 192 13.47 8.54 -12.40
N LEU A 193 12.72 7.97 -11.47
CA LEU A 193 12.21 6.60 -11.55
C LEU A 193 10.86 6.51 -12.28
N GLU A 194 10.33 7.63 -12.77
CA GLU A 194 9.03 7.73 -13.45
C GLU A 194 7.88 7.07 -12.67
N LEU A 195 7.88 7.25 -11.33
CA LEU A 195 6.92 6.55 -10.49
C LEU A 195 5.50 7.06 -10.71
N SER A 196 4.57 6.12 -10.87
CA SER A 196 3.16 6.40 -11.13
C SER A 196 2.43 7.02 -9.92
N SER A 197 3.02 6.92 -8.72
CA SER A 197 2.51 7.52 -7.50
C SER A 197 3.65 8.08 -6.66
N PRO A 198 3.58 9.36 -6.26
CA PRO A 198 4.58 9.97 -5.39
C PRO A 198 4.67 9.27 -4.01
N MET A 199 3.59 8.62 -3.58
CA MET A 199 3.57 7.97 -2.26
C MET A 199 4.12 6.54 -2.30
N GLU A 200 4.41 5.98 -3.49
CA GLU A 200 5.01 4.64 -3.60
C GLU A 200 6.40 4.62 -2.96
N LEU A 201 7.31 5.52 -3.37
CA LEU A 201 8.65 5.58 -2.81
C LEU A 201 8.63 5.86 -1.30
N VAL A 202 7.86 6.87 -0.88
CA VAL A 202 7.71 7.26 0.53
C VAL A 202 7.25 6.07 1.38
N ALA A 203 6.26 5.30 0.92
CA ALA A 203 5.77 4.11 1.62
C ALA A 203 6.87 3.03 1.73
N ARG A 204 7.63 2.78 0.66
CA ARG A 204 8.72 1.78 0.69
C ARG A 204 9.86 2.20 1.62
N LEU A 205 10.24 3.48 1.60
CA LEU A 205 11.25 4.02 2.50
C LEU A 205 10.81 3.93 3.96
N GLN A 206 9.57 4.34 4.26
CA GLN A 206 9.04 4.25 5.61
C GLN A 206 8.98 2.81 6.11
N ARG A 207 8.68 1.87 5.21
CA ARG A 207 8.67 0.44 5.51
C ARG A 207 10.08 -0.08 5.84
N ILE A 208 11.13 0.41 5.18
CA ILE A 208 12.53 0.09 5.52
C ILE A 208 12.86 0.61 6.92
N LEU A 209 12.57 1.87 7.20
CA LEU A 209 12.82 2.49 8.50
C LEU A 209 12.08 1.78 9.65
N MET A 210 10.92 1.20 9.37
CA MET A 210 10.14 0.45 10.35
C MET A 210 10.76 -0.92 10.68
N LEU A 211 11.36 -1.60 9.71
CA LEU A 211 11.85 -2.98 9.90
C LEU A 211 13.34 -3.08 10.21
N GLU A 212 14.13 -2.09 9.81
CA GLU A 212 15.57 -2.12 9.92
C GLU A 212 16.07 -0.96 10.77
N SER A 213 16.72 -1.28 11.89
CA SER A 213 17.29 -0.29 12.80
C SER A 213 18.75 0.03 12.48
N GLU A 214 19.47 -0.87 11.80
CA GLU A 214 20.89 -0.69 11.51
C GLU A 214 21.11 0.22 10.29
N PRO A 215 21.80 1.37 10.43
CA PRO A 215 21.96 2.35 9.35
C PRO A 215 22.58 1.80 8.06
N SER A 216 23.55 0.89 8.17
CA SER A 216 24.20 0.28 7.02
C SER A 216 23.23 -0.62 6.24
N LEU A 217 22.39 -1.37 6.94
CA LEU A 217 21.39 -2.25 6.35
C LEU A 217 20.23 -1.44 5.76
N GLN A 218 19.84 -0.32 6.39
CA GLN A 218 18.87 0.61 5.81
C GLN A 218 19.32 1.13 4.44
N ARG A 219 20.57 1.60 4.33
CA ARG A 219 21.11 2.09 3.04
C ARG A 219 21.09 1.02 1.95
N SER A 220 21.55 -0.19 2.27
CA SER A 220 21.51 -1.32 1.33
C SER A 220 20.08 -1.74 0.97
N ALA A 221 19.12 -1.60 1.90
CA ALA A 221 17.72 -1.86 1.62
C ALA A 221 17.12 -0.79 0.70
N ILE A 222 17.43 0.48 0.92
CA ILE A 222 17.02 1.59 0.03
C ILE A 222 17.55 1.35 -1.38
N GLU A 223 18.84 1.04 -1.53
CA GLU A 223 19.46 0.76 -2.83
C GLU A 223 18.73 -0.37 -3.57
N ARG A 224 18.43 -1.48 -2.89
CA ARG A 224 17.68 -2.60 -3.47
C ARG A 224 16.29 -2.16 -3.92
N THR A 225 15.59 -1.39 -3.09
CA THR A 225 14.25 -0.88 -3.40
C THR A 225 14.27 0.06 -4.61
N LEU A 226 15.27 0.92 -4.76
CA LEU A 226 15.41 1.78 -5.95
C LEU A 226 15.57 0.93 -7.22
N LYS A 227 16.39 -0.13 -7.17
CA LYS A 227 16.57 -1.06 -8.29
C LYS A 227 15.29 -1.81 -8.64
N GLU A 228 14.51 -2.23 -7.65
CA GLU A 228 13.19 -2.87 -7.87
C GLU A 228 12.16 -1.91 -8.49
N LEU A 229 12.22 -0.63 -8.10
CA LEU A 229 11.33 0.41 -8.60
C LEU A 229 11.70 0.89 -10.01
N ALA A 230 12.96 0.77 -10.41
CA ALA A 230 13.39 1.01 -11.76
C ALA A 230 12.89 -0.15 -12.67
N ARG A 231 11.64 -0.03 -13.12
CA ARG A 231 10.83 -1.09 -13.76
C ARG A 231 11.43 -1.69 -15.05
N GLN A 232 12.47 -1.09 -15.66
CA GLN A 232 13.14 -1.57 -16.87
C GLN A 232 14.65 -1.24 -16.89
N GLU A 233 15.50 -2.13 -17.42
CA GLU A 233 16.95 -1.90 -17.60
C GLU A 233 17.27 -0.69 -18.49
N SER A 234 16.41 -0.37 -19.47
CA SER A 234 16.56 0.82 -20.33
C SER A 234 16.39 2.12 -19.54
N THR A 235 15.37 2.19 -18.67
CA THR A 235 15.14 3.33 -17.77
C THR A 235 16.31 3.51 -16.81
N ILE A 236 16.93 2.42 -16.34
CA ILE A 236 18.10 2.46 -15.45
C ILE A 236 19.31 3.11 -16.13
N ARG A 237 19.57 2.76 -17.40
CA ARG A 237 20.70 3.32 -18.16
C ARG A 237 20.47 4.78 -18.53
N GLU A 238 19.28 5.11 -19.04
CA GLU A 238 18.90 6.49 -19.38
C GLU A 238 18.91 7.39 -18.13
N PHE A 239 18.45 6.86 -16.99
CA PHE A 239 18.52 7.53 -15.69
C PHE A 239 19.97 7.77 -15.23
N ALA A 240 20.84 6.75 -15.30
CA ALA A 240 22.23 6.90 -14.90
C ALA A 240 23.00 7.85 -15.85
N GLU A 241 22.59 7.94 -17.12
CA GLU A 241 23.13 8.89 -18.11
C GLU A 241 22.69 10.34 -17.80
N SER A 242 21.43 10.58 -17.46
CA SER A 242 20.94 11.93 -17.10
C SER A 242 21.61 12.48 -15.83
N HIS A 243 22.03 11.61 -14.92
CA HIS A 243 22.72 11.96 -13.68
C HIS A 243 24.23 12.21 -13.86
N ARG A 244 24.76 12.02 -15.08
CA ARG A 244 26.17 12.27 -15.43
C ARG A 244 26.50 13.75 -15.65
N GLU A 245 25.50 14.63 -15.80
CA GLU A 245 25.70 16.05 -16.21
C GLU A 245 26.59 16.91 -15.27
N PHE A 246 27.00 16.40 -14.10
CA PHE A 246 27.97 17.10 -13.23
C PHE A 246 29.39 16.54 -13.21
N ALA A 247 29.70 15.42 -13.89
CA ALA A 247 30.99 14.75 -13.72
C ALA A 247 31.99 14.87 -14.89
N VAL A 248 31.57 15.21 -16.12
CA VAL A 248 32.53 15.19 -17.26
C VAL A 248 32.21 16.29 -18.30
N LEU A 249 32.85 17.45 -18.15
CA LEU A 249 33.17 18.31 -19.29
C LEU A 249 34.41 17.73 -20.00
N SER A 250 34.22 16.73 -20.85
CA SER A 250 35.19 16.41 -21.89
C SER A 250 34.46 15.79 -23.09
N ASP A 251 34.70 16.39 -24.24
CA ASP A 251 34.12 16.16 -25.57
C ASP A 251 34.42 14.76 -26.17
N GLU A 252 34.20 13.67 -25.43
CA GLU A 252 34.35 12.32 -25.97
C GLU A 252 33.00 11.59 -26.00
N GLU A 253 32.80 10.91 -27.13
CA GLU A 253 31.61 10.16 -27.55
C GLU A 253 30.93 9.45 -26.37
N THR A 254 29.60 9.50 -26.33
CA THR A 254 28.77 8.82 -25.33
C THR A 254 28.97 7.31 -25.41
N GLU A 255 30.02 6.80 -24.76
CA GLU A 255 30.15 5.38 -24.44
C GLU A 255 29.03 5.00 -23.46
N ASP A 256 28.30 3.93 -23.78
CA ASP A 256 27.30 3.30 -22.92
C ASP A 256 27.88 3.07 -21.51
N LEU A 257 27.09 3.35 -20.47
CA LEU A 257 27.52 3.14 -19.09
C LEU A 257 27.87 1.66 -18.81
N THR A 258 28.96 1.45 -18.07
CA THR A 258 29.30 0.14 -17.51
C THR A 258 28.37 -0.22 -16.36
N ASP A 259 28.18 -1.53 -16.11
CA ASP A 259 27.36 -2.02 -14.99
C ASP A 259 27.84 -1.47 -13.63
N GLU A 260 29.15 -1.26 -13.47
CA GLU A 260 29.73 -0.68 -12.24
C GLU A 260 29.31 0.79 -12.04
N GLN A 261 29.22 1.57 -13.13
CA GLN A 261 28.77 2.97 -13.08
C GLN A 261 27.28 3.07 -12.75
N VAL A 262 26.44 2.22 -13.36
CA VAL A 262 25.01 2.12 -13.02
C VAL A 262 24.83 1.78 -11.54
N GLU A 263 25.54 0.78 -11.05
CA GLU A 263 25.53 0.37 -9.65
C GLU A 263 25.96 1.49 -8.70
N SER A 264 26.99 2.25 -9.06
CA SER A 264 27.44 3.40 -8.26
C SER A 264 26.38 4.51 -8.15
N THR A 265 25.58 4.69 -9.20
CA THR A 265 24.51 5.70 -9.23
C THR A 265 23.43 5.36 -8.20
N PHE A 266 22.97 4.11 -8.17
CA PHE A 266 22.00 3.67 -7.16
C PHE A 266 22.53 3.77 -5.73
N ARG A 267 23.80 3.44 -5.51
CA ARG A 267 24.43 3.61 -4.19
C ARG A 267 24.44 5.07 -3.75
N GLN A 268 24.73 5.99 -4.67
CA GLN A 268 24.74 7.41 -4.39
C GLN A 268 23.33 7.92 -4.06
N MET A 269 22.33 7.60 -4.88
CA MET A 269 20.93 7.94 -4.60
C MET A 269 20.46 7.40 -3.25
N ALA A 270 20.78 6.14 -2.96
CA ALA A 270 20.41 5.52 -1.68
C ALA A 270 21.08 6.22 -0.50
N ALA A 271 22.34 6.65 -0.65
CA ALA A 271 23.03 7.43 0.36
C ALA A 271 22.39 8.81 0.56
N ASP A 272 21.99 9.48 -0.50
CA ASP A 272 21.36 10.80 -0.45
C ASP A 272 19.95 10.75 0.14
N LEU A 273 19.14 9.77 -0.26
CA LEU A 273 17.85 9.49 0.36
C LEU A 273 18.01 9.14 1.84
N TRP A 274 18.96 8.27 2.18
CA TRP A 274 19.19 7.92 3.57
C TRP A 274 19.56 9.14 4.41
N ARG A 275 20.42 10.04 3.90
CA ARG A 275 20.76 11.30 4.59
C ARG A 275 19.53 12.17 4.76
N TYR A 276 18.75 12.34 3.69
CA TYR A 276 17.49 13.11 3.72
C TYR A 276 16.53 12.59 4.80
N LEU A 277 16.42 11.27 4.97
CA LEU A 277 15.58 10.65 6.00
C LEU A 277 16.04 10.88 7.44
N GLN A 278 17.30 11.31 7.67
CA GLN A 278 17.82 11.59 9.02
C GLN A 278 17.59 13.05 9.47
N GLY A 279 17.17 13.95 8.58
CA GLY A 279 17.12 15.40 8.80
C GLY A 279 18.47 16.08 8.60
#